data_AF-A0A3D3UWM2-F1
#
_entry.id   AF-A0A3D3UWM2-F1
#
_cell.length_a   1.000
_cell.length_b   1.000
_cell.length_c   1.000
_cell.angle_alpha   90.00
_cell.angle_beta   90.00
_cell.angle_gamma   90.00
#
_symmetry.space_group_name_H-M   'P 1'
#
loop_
_entity.id
_entity.type
_entity.pdbx_description
1 polymer ?
#
loop_
_entity_poly.entity_id
_entity_poly.type
_entity_poly.pdbx_seq_one_letter_code
_entity_poly.pdbx_strand_id
1 'polypeptide(L)' 'DGIIFPHAPDPVKIMFILAGSRDERNYHLRALMAIAQVAQEKDFEKRWLAARNTEAVRNLILLSTRKRDIAP' A
#
# COMPACT_ATOMS: atom_id res chain seq x y z
N ASP A 1 -2.79 17.00 9.49
CA ASP A 1 -1.70 16.25 8.82
C ASP A 1 -2.23 15.29 7.78
N GLY A 2 -2.02 15.62 6.50
CA GLY A 2 -2.45 14.85 5.35
C GLY A 2 -2.57 15.73 4.10
N ILE A 3 -2.64 15.11 2.92
CA ILE A 3 -2.87 15.81 1.66
C ILE A 3 -4.37 16.07 1.50
N ILE A 4 -4.75 17.31 1.22
CA ILE A 4 -6.14 17.68 0.98
C ILE A 4 -6.47 17.34 -0.47
N PHE A 5 -7.33 16.35 -0.68
CA PHE A 5 -7.89 16.03 -1.99
C PHE A 5 -9.31 16.56 -2.09
N PRO A 6 -9.68 17.20 -3.23
CA PRO A 6 -11.07 17.50 -3.51
C PRO A 6 -11.90 16.22 -3.39
N HIS A 7 -13.02 16.29 -2.67
CA HIS A 7 -13.96 15.18 -2.44
C HIS A 7 -13.49 14.06 -1.47
N ALA A 8 -12.31 14.15 -0.88
CA ALA A 8 -11.97 13.28 0.24
C ALA A 8 -12.64 13.81 1.53
N PRO A 9 -13.32 12.97 2.33
CA PRO A 9 -13.96 13.41 3.58
C PRO A 9 -12.93 13.86 4.64
N ASP A 10 -11.71 13.29 4.58
CA ASP A 10 -10.61 13.57 5.49
C ASP A 10 -9.29 13.73 4.72
N PRO A 11 -8.29 14.44 5.27
CA PRO A 11 -6.95 14.53 4.68
C PRO A 11 -6.31 13.14 4.48
N VAL A 12 -5.81 12.88 3.28
CA VAL A 12 -5.21 11.60 2.91
C VAL A 12 -3.81 11.49 3.51
N LYS A 13 -3.56 10.43 4.29
CA LYS A 13 -2.28 10.19 4.98
C LYS A 13 -1.40 9.11 4.32
N ILE A 14 -2.00 8.23 3.53
CA ILE A 14 -1.32 7.11 2.88
C ILE A 14 -1.85 7.02 1.44
N MET A 15 -0.95 6.90 0.47
CA MET A 15 -1.31 6.74 -0.93
C MET A 15 -0.42 5.68 -1.58
N PHE A 16 -1.04 4.78 -2.34
CA PHE A 16 -0.34 3.85 -3.22
C PHE A 16 -0.60 4.27 -4.67
N ILE A 17 0.48 4.46 -5.44
CA ILE A 17 0.40 4.84 -6.86
C ILE A 17 0.88 3.65 -7.68
N LEU A 18 0.05 3.20 -8.60
CA LEU A 18 0.40 2.20 -9.61
C LEU A 18 0.44 2.89 -10.97
N ALA A 19 1.59 2.87 -11.63
CA ALA A 19 1.78 3.39 -12.98
C ALA A 19 2.38 2.28 -13.85
N GLY A 20 1.87 2.13 -15.06
CA GLY A 20 2.25 1.06 -15.98
C GLY A 20 1.57 1.20 -17.34
N SER A 21 1.96 0.35 -18.29
CA SER A 21 1.37 0.33 -19.63
C SER A 21 0.07 -0.47 -19.67
N ARG A 22 -0.77 -0.24 -20.68
CA ARG A 22 -2.13 -0.80 -20.75
C ARG A 22 -2.16 -2.35 -20.74
N ASP A 23 -1.11 -2.97 -21.25
CA ASP A 23 -0.89 -4.40 -21.29
C ASP A 23 -0.57 -5.03 -19.92
N GLU A 24 -0.27 -4.22 -18.89
CA GLU A 24 0.06 -4.69 -17.54
C GLU A 24 -1.18 -4.88 -16.64
N ARG A 25 -2.40 -4.93 -17.20
CA ARG A 25 -3.66 -5.01 -16.44
C ARG A 25 -3.65 -6.11 -15.35
N ASN A 26 -3.21 -7.31 -15.69
CA ASN A 26 -3.18 -8.42 -14.73
C ASN A 26 -2.16 -8.19 -13.60
N TYR A 27 -1.03 -7.56 -13.93
CA TYR A 27 -0.04 -7.15 -12.95
C TYR A 27 -0.60 -6.09 -11.99
N HIS A 28 -1.29 -5.08 -12.51
CA HIS A 28 -1.96 -4.07 -11.69
C HIS A 28 -3.00 -4.67 -10.74
N LEU A 29 -3.80 -5.64 -11.19
CA LEU A 29 -4.78 -6.32 -10.32
C LEU A 29 -4.08 -7.11 -9.20
N ARG A 30 -2.98 -7.80 -9.48
CA ARG A 30 -2.18 -8.48 -8.46
C ARG A 30 -1.57 -7.49 -7.46
N ALA A 31 -1.07 -6.35 -7.93
CA ALA A 31 -0.54 -5.29 -7.08
C ALA A 31 -1.62 -4.68 -6.17
N LEU A 32 -2.83 -4.42 -6.69
CA LEU A 32 -3.97 -3.95 -5.91
C LEU A 32 -4.37 -4.95 -4.82
N MET A 33 -4.49 -6.24 -5.15
CA MET A 33 -4.81 -7.28 -4.17
C MET A 33 -3.77 -7.35 -3.05
N ALA A 34 -2.49 -7.27 -3.40
CA ALA A 34 -1.42 -7.21 -2.43
C ALA A 34 -1.53 -6.00 -1.51
N ILE A 35 -1.72 -4.80 -2.06
CA ILE A 35 -1.88 -3.57 -1.28
C ILE A 35 -3.07 -3.70 -0.32
N ALA A 36 -4.20 -4.24 -0.78
CA ALA A 36 -5.38 -4.46 0.06
C ALA A 36 -5.07 -5.40 1.24
N GLN A 37 -4.34 -6.49 1.01
CA GLN A 37 -3.94 -7.41 2.08
C GLN A 37 -3.03 -6.74 3.11
N VAL A 38 -2.05 -5.94 2.65
CA VAL A 38 -1.16 -5.20 3.55
C VAL A 38 -1.92 -4.15 4.37
N ALA A 39 -2.80 -3.38 3.71
CA ALA A 39 -3.56 -2.32 4.36
C ALA A 39 -4.60 -2.85 5.38
N GLN A 40 -5.05 -4.10 5.21
CA GLN A 40 -5.96 -4.79 6.13
C GLN A 40 -5.24 -5.46 7.30
N GLU A 41 -3.91 -5.47 7.35
CA GLU A 41 -3.16 -6.01 8.49
C GLU A 41 -3.49 -5.21 9.76
N LYS A 42 -3.67 -5.92 10.87
CA LYS A 42 -3.93 -5.29 12.16
C LYS A 42 -2.84 -4.26 12.48
N ASP A 43 -3.27 -3.08 12.91
CA ASP A 43 -2.39 -1.96 13.27
C ASP A 43 -1.54 -1.39 12.11
N PHE A 44 -1.83 -1.73 10.85
CA PHE A 44 -1.09 -1.22 9.68
C PHE A 44 -0.97 0.30 9.69
N GLU A 45 -2.09 1.03 9.77
CA GLU A 45 -2.11 2.50 9.75
C GLU A 45 -1.29 3.08 10.90
N LYS A 46 -1.44 2.53 12.11
CA LYS A 46 -0.70 2.97 13.29
C LYS A 46 0.81 2.78 13.11
N ARG A 47 1.22 1.62 12.60
CA ARG A 47 2.64 1.30 12.33
C ARG A 47 3.20 2.17 11.20
N TRP A 48 2.41 2.44 10.17
CA TRP A 48 2.77 3.32 9.06
C TRP A 48 3.03 4.75 9.55
N LEU A 49 2.08 5.32 10.32
CA LEU A 49 2.19 6.67 10.86
C LEU A 49 3.32 6.82 11.90
N ALA A 50 3.70 5.72 12.57
CA ALA A 50 4.82 5.70 13.52
C ALA A 50 6.20 5.43 12.86
N ALA A 51 6.24 5.13 11.56
CA ALA A 51 7.49 4.82 10.86
C ALA A 51 8.37 6.07 10.79
N ARG A 52 9.63 5.95 11.25
CA ARG A 52 10.54 7.10 11.42
C ARG A 52 11.20 7.56 10.12
N ASN A 53 11.20 6.72 9.09
CA ASN A 53 11.87 6.98 7.82
C ASN A 53 11.35 6.02 6.73
N THR A 54 11.81 6.25 5.51
CA THR A 54 11.46 5.45 4.32
C THR A 54 11.79 3.98 4.47
N GLU A 55 12.90 3.62 5.12
CA GLU A 55 13.29 2.22 5.31
C GLU A 55 12.36 1.50 6.30
N ALA A 56 11.88 2.18 7.34
CA ALA A 56 10.87 1.64 8.24
C ALA A 56 9.54 1.36 7.51
N VAL A 57 9.13 2.27 6.62
CA VAL A 57 7.95 2.08 5.76
C VAL A 57 8.15 0.90 4.80
N ARG A 58 9.32 0.82 4.16
CA ARG A 58 9.69 -0.31 3.27
C ARG A 58 9.63 -1.64 4.03
N ASN A 59 10.24 -1.73 5.20
CA ASN A 59 10.25 -2.94 6.02
C ASN A 59 8.84 -3.35 6.43
N LEU A 60 7.99 -2.38 6.79
CA LEU A 60 6.60 -2.64 7.11
C LEU A 60 5.86 -3.30 5.93
N ILE A 61 6.07 -2.81 4.70
CA ILE A 61 5.49 -3.42 3.49
C ILE A 61 6.10 -4.80 3.21
N LEU A 62 7.42 -4.96 3.29
CA LEU A 62 8.11 -6.22 2.93
C LEU A 62 7.84 -7.36 3.93
N LEU A 63 7.70 -7.03 5.20
CA LEU A 63 7.44 -7.98 6.30
C LEU A 63 5.95 -8.22 6.53
N SER A 64 5.07 -7.52 5.82
CA SER A 64 3.63 -7.74 5.90
C SER A 64 3.25 -9.15 5.47
N THR A 65 2.26 -9.71 6.17
CA THR A 65 1.76 -11.05 5.84
C THR A 65 0.76 -10.93 4.70
N ARG A 66 1.18 -11.31 3.49
CA ARG A 66 0.31 -11.39 2.30
C ARG A 66 0.45 -12.75 1.63
N LYS A 67 -0.60 -13.24 0.98
CA LYS A 67 -0.49 -14.38 0.07
C LYS A 67 0.31 -13.94 -1.15
N ARG A 68 1.51 -14.51 -1.30
CA ARG A 68 2.37 -14.27 -2.46
C ARG A 68 2.05 -15.34 -3.49
N ASP A 69 1.75 -14.94 -4.72
CA ASP A 69 1.78 -15.88 -5.85
C ASP A 69 3.21 -16.40 -5.96
N ILE A 70 3.38 -17.69 -5.67
CA ILE A 70 4.60 -18.41 -6.01
C ILE A 70 4.44 -18.69 -7.50
N ALA A 71 5.13 -17.93 -8.36
CA ALA A 71 5.21 -18.31 -9.75
C ALA A 71 5.85 -19.72 -9.83
N PRO A 72 5.34 -20.64 -10.67
CA PRO A 72 5.98 -21.94 -10.89
C PRO A 72 7.38 -21.80 -11.49
#